data_AF-A0A9W4PYH7-F1
#
_entry.id   AF-A0A9W4PYH7-F1
#
_cell.length_a   1.000
_cell.length_b   1.000
_cell.length_c   1.000
_cell.angle_alpha   90.00
_cell.angle_beta   90.00
_cell.angle_gamma   90.00
#
_symmetry.space_group_name_H-M   'P 1'
#
loop_
_entity.id
_entity.type
_entity.pdbx_description
1 polymer ?
#
loop_
_entity_poly.entity_id
_entity_poly.type
_entity_poly.pdbx_seq_one_letter_code
_entity_poly.pdbx_strand_id
1 'polypeptide(L)' 'MGRLDRAKGPRALLRAIDGYEGQATTTAALKLLALLFPRPGELRAAHWSEFNLDRGACWKRG' A
#
# COMPACT_ATOMS: atom_id res chain seq x y z
N MET A 1 13.70 -25.64 -14.74
CA MET A 1 13.64 -24.16 -14.79
C MET A 1 12.17 -23.76 -14.81
N GLY A 2 11.53 -23.62 -13.65
CA GLY A 2 10.06 -23.60 -13.53
C GLY A 2 9.50 -22.32 -12.92
N ARG A 3 8.55 -21.70 -13.63
CA ARG A 3 7.43 -20.90 -13.10
C ARG A 3 7.81 -19.68 -12.25
N LEU A 4 8.52 -18.71 -12.83
CA LEU A 4 8.68 -17.36 -12.23
C LEU A 4 8.08 -16.24 -13.11
N ASP A 5 7.45 -16.55 -14.24
CA ASP A 5 7.17 -15.57 -15.30
C ASP A 5 5.74 -15.02 -15.38
N ARG A 6 4.79 -15.31 -14.45
CA ARG A 6 3.39 -14.96 -14.72
C ARG A 6 2.51 -14.39 -13.61
N ALA A 7 3.05 -13.53 -12.77
CA ALA A 7 2.23 -12.58 -12.02
C ALA A 7 2.82 -11.17 -12.12
N LYS A 8 2.30 -10.36 -13.05
CA LYS A 8 2.59 -8.92 -13.17
C LYS A 8 1.31 -8.14 -12.86
N GLY A 9 1.45 -6.91 -12.38
CA GLY A 9 0.32 -6.02 -12.08
C GLY A 9 -0.12 -6.00 -10.62
N PRO A 10 -1.20 -5.27 -10.30
CA PRO A 10 -1.55 -4.87 -8.93
C PRO A 10 -1.81 -6.07 -8.01
N ARG A 11 -2.38 -7.17 -8.52
CA ARG A 11 -2.60 -8.39 -7.73
C ARG A 11 -1.30 -9.03 -7.27
N ALA A 12 -0.26 -9.04 -8.12
CA ALA A 12 1.04 -9.59 -7.78
C ALA A 12 1.77 -8.69 -6.77
N LEU A 13 1.66 -7.37 -6.95
CA LEU A 13 2.19 -6.38 -6.03
C LEU A 13 1.58 -6.51 -4.63
N LEU A 14 0.26 -6.59 -4.51
CA LEU A 14 -0.40 -6.75 -3.22
C LEU A 14 0.06 -8.03 -2.48
N ARG A 15 0.19 -9.14 -3.21
CA ARG A 15 0.74 -10.39 -2.64
C ARG A 15 2.19 -10.25 -2.16
N ALA A 16 3.01 -9.50 -2.91
CA ALA A 16 4.39 -9.24 -2.53
C ALA A 16 4.47 -8.35 -1.28
N ILE A 17 3.57 -7.37 -1.14
CA ILE A 17 3.46 -6.54 0.06
C ILE A 17 3.00 -7.36 1.26
N ASP A 18 2.02 -8.26 1.08
CA ASP A 18 1.52 -9.12 2.16
C ASP A 18 2.56 -10.13 2.66
N GLY A 19 3.46 -10.59 1.78
CA GLY A 19 4.57 -11.48 2.11
C GLY A 19 5.86 -10.78 2.55
N TYR A 20 5.87 -9.46 2.72
CA TYR A 20 7.05 -8.72 3.13
C TYR A 20 7.30 -8.83 4.65
N GLU A 21 8.35 -9.55 5.03
CA GLU A 21 8.72 -9.86 6.44
C GLU A 21 9.67 -8.81 7.07
N GLY A 22 9.81 -7.63 6.45
CA GLY A 22 10.66 -6.57 6.97
C GLY A 22 10.00 -5.71 8.05
N GLN A 23 10.43 -4.44 8.14
CA GLN A 23 9.92 -3.51 9.15
C GLN A 23 8.42 -3.25 8.98
N ALA A 24 7.67 -3.30 10.08
CA ALA A 24 6.22 -3.06 10.08
C ALA A 24 5.85 -1.69 9.47
N THR A 25 6.69 -0.68 9.70
CA THR A 25 6.54 0.66 9.11
C THR A 25 6.70 0.65 7.59
N THR A 26 7.63 -0.12 7.06
CA THR A 26 7.81 -0.31 5.61
C THR A 26 6.61 -1.03 5.01
N THR A 27 6.09 -2.07 5.65
CA THR A 27 4.86 -2.75 5.22
C THR A 27 3.68 -1.79 5.17
N ALA A 28 3.50 -0.96 6.20
CA ALA A 28 2.45 0.05 6.24
C ALA A 28 2.60 1.09 5.11
N ALA A 29 3.82 1.60 4.88
CA ALA A 29 4.10 2.55 3.81
C ALA A 29 3.83 1.96 2.41
N LEU A 30 4.20 0.69 2.18
CA LEU A 30 3.90 -0.01 0.92
C LEU A 30 2.39 -0.16 0.69
N LYS A 31 1.63 -0.47 1.75
CA LYS A 31 0.16 -0.54 1.67
C LYS A 31 -0.45 0.83 1.34
N LEU A 32 0.02 1.90 1.99
CA LEU A 32 -0.44 3.26 1.70
C LEU A 32 -0.10 3.71 0.28
N LEU A 33 1.10 3.38 -0.24
CA LEU A 33 1.47 3.64 -1.64
C LEU A 33 0.50 2.99 -2.61
N ALA A 34 0.10 1.74 -2.35
CA ALA A 34 -0.81 0.99 -3.20
C ALA A 34 -2.27 1.50 -3.12
N LEU A 35 -2.69 2.05 -1.98
CA LEU A 35 -4.07 2.53 -1.77
C LEU A 35 -4.28 3.98 -2.23
N LEU A 36 -3.29 4.83 -2.02
CA LEU A 36 -3.42 6.29 -2.18
C LEU A 36 -2.69 6.82 -3.44
N PHE A 37 -1.83 5.99 -4.05
CA PHE A 37 -1.01 6.36 -5.22
C PHE A 37 -0.17 7.66 -5.10
N PRO A 38 0.37 8.05 -3.92
CA PRO A 38 1.26 9.20 -3.84
C PRO A 38 2.62 8.87 -4.45
N ARG A 39 3.44 9.90 -4.70
CA ARG A 39 4.86 9.66 -4.98
C ARG A 39 5.55 9.13 -3.71
N PRO A 40 6.53 8.23 -3.81
CA PRO A 40 7.21 7.68 -2.63
C PRO A 40 7.83 8.73 -1.70
N GLY A 41 8.31 9.85 -2.28
CA GLY A 41 8.85 10.97 -1.50
C GLY A 41 7.78 11.72 -0.72
N GLU A 42 6.59 11.90 -1.29
CA GLU A 42 5.47 12.58 -0.64
C GLU A 42 5.00 11.79 0.58
N LEU A 43 4.81 10.46 0.44
CA LEU A 43 4.39 9.63 1.58
C LEU A 43 5.43 9.60 2.71
N ARG A 44 6.73 9.61 2.37
CA ARG A 44 7.79 9.65 3.39
C ARG A 44 7.84 10.98 4.15
N ALA A 45 7.40 12.07 3.52
CA ALA A 45 7.34 13.39 4.13
C ALA A 45 6.00 13.69 4.82
N ALA A 46 4.98 12.84 4.61
CA ALA A 46 3.64 13.05 5.13
C ALA A 46 3.59 13.00 6.66
N HIS A 47 2.79 13.89 7.24
CA HIS A 47 2.48 13.96 8.66
C HIS A 47 1.13 13.34 8.98
N TRP A 48 0.98 12.79 10.19
CA TRP A 48 -0.28 12.19 10.64
C TRP A 48 -1.47 13.17 10.62
N SER A 49 -1.22 14.47 10.78
CA SER A 49 -2.25 15.51 10.69
C SER A 49 -2.90 15.62 9.31
N GLU A 50 -2.29 15.08 8.26
CA GLU A 50 -2.83 15.07 6.90
C GLU A 50 -3.83 13.92 6.67
N PHE A 51 -3.90 12.95 7.58
CA PHE A 51 -4.82 11.81 7.52
C PHE A 51 -6.04 12.05 8.41
N ASN A 52 -7.22 12.18 7.80
CA ASN A 52 -8.47 12.24 8.56
C ASN A 52 -8.98 10.83 8.87
N LEU A 53 -8.58 10.30 10.03
CA LEU A 53 -8.96 8.96 10.48
C LEU A 53 -10.31 8.95 11.22
N ASP A 54 -10.76 10.09 11.77
CA ASP A 54 -11.99 10.22 12.55
C ASP A 54 -13.25 10.13 11.69
N ARG A 55 -13.16 10.53 10.41
CA ARG A 55 -14.32 10.55 9.51
C ARG A 55 -14.83 9.15 9.14
N GLY A 56 -14.03 8.11 9.38
CA GLY A 56 -14.30 6.73 8.97
C GLY A 56 -14.35 6.57 7.44
N ALA A 57 -13.82 5.46 6.91
CA ALA A 57 -13.97 5.14 5.49
C ALA A 57 -15.40 4.64 5.21
N CYS A 58 -16.34 5.55 4.96
CA CYS A 58 -17.69 5.19 4.51
C CYS A 58 -17.66 4.86 3.01
N TRP A 59 -17.60 3.57 2.66
CA TRP A 59 -17.90 3.17 1.28
C TRP A 59 -19.41 3.29 1.06
N LYS A 60 -19.82 4.38 0.42
CA LYS A 60 -21.19 4.56 -0.06
C LYS A 60 -21.39 3.59 -1.23
N ARG A 61 -21.99 2.43 -0.97
CA ARG A 61 -22.57 1.61 -2.05
C ARG A 61 -23.69 2.43 -2.69
N GLY A 62 -23.58 2.66 -4.00
CA GLY A 62 -24.72 3.07 -4.83
C GLY A 62 -25.73 1.94 -4.97
#